data_AF-A0A839GGM6-F1
#
_entry.id   AF-A0A839GGM6-F1
#
_cell.length_a   1.000
_cell.length_b   1.000
_cell.length_c   1.000
_cell.angle_alpha   90.00
_cell.angle_beta   90.00
_cell.angle_gamma   90.00
#
_symmetry.space_group_name_H-M   'P 1'
#
loop_
_entity.id
_entity.type
_entity.pdbx_description
1 polymer ?
#
loop_
_entity_poly.entity_id
_entity_poly.type
_entity_poly.pdbx_seq_one_letter_code
_entity_poly.pdbx_strand_id
1 'polypeptide(L)'
;MNRTFSQPFYLFLFLCLVLAIGFAGTTSVETPPRKNQTWLQQHREAAKTTVLLNNQQGLVPVKDLEQQIASVTIGAAHAAVFDSLLNKYTAVSSFSAPAVLTDSSLNSLNDDLKFYKTVLVQLPAAQLQQQKVVGFLQDLQKDKQLVVAVYGKPALLANAETLTAPLIWSEKETAATADFAAQLIFGGVAATAELDKTYSAKYAKGAGHKTQAIRLKYTVPEEVGISTNDLQRPIDSIAAEMIREQAAPGAVVLVAKDGKVIFNKAYGSHTYDKSRPTRITDIFDLASVTKVSATTMAVMELYEQQKVSLDAPFSTFIPSAEGTSKANISLRDILLHQAGLPAGVGLPLRAEDQRRTPAPGYSIKAGDSTFMRDTYFKEVVWPRMLSAKMGTAGQYIYSDLTMYFLKEVVERQTLTPLNELVQSNLYHPLGMQTAGFLPLSRFEKSRIVPTEVDHGFRKELLQGYVHDGGAARLGGVSGHAGLFSTANDLAILYQMMLNRGTYGGVQYFQPETVQLFTSKQSAVSRRGLGFDRWDPDTTKGYPSKLASPQTYGHTGYTGTCVWVDPRHNLVYVFLSNRVHPKVSNKLLSLNIRPRIQDAIYKAIEKGAIAGKNAGAKPAQP
;
A
#
# COMPACT_ATOMS: atom_id res chain seq x y z
N MET A 1 -62.01 6.11 -8.69
CA MET A 1 -63.28 6.60 -9.26
C MET A 1 -63.69 7.87 -8.52
N ASN A 2 -63.81 8.97 -9.28
CA ASN A 2 -64.58 10.21 -9.05
C ASN A 2 -64.37 11.02 -7.75
N ARG A 3 -63.63 12.15 -7.83
CA ARG A 3 -64.07 13.53 -8.19
C ARG A 3 -64.54 14.31 -6.94
N THR A 4 -63.71 15.18 -6.33
CA THR A 4 -63.49 16.62 -6.64
C THR A 4 -64.74 17.50 -6.55
N PHE A 5 -64.66 18.60 -5.79
CA PHE A 5 -64.93 20.02 -6.15
C PHE A 5 -64.84 20.82 -4.82
N SER A 6 -64.29 22.03 -4.70
CA SER A 6 -64.24 23.16 -5.62
C SER A 6 -63.08 24.13 -5.33
N GLN A 7 -62.46 24.62 -6.40
CA GLN A 7 -61.66 25.85 -6.56
C GLN A 7 -62.54 27.13 -6.43
N PRO A 8 -62.06 28.41 -6.50
CA PRO A 8 -60.87 28.88 -7.25
C PRO A 8 -60.01 30.06 -6.69
N PHE A 9 -58.79 30.11 -7.25
CA PHE A 9 -57.95 31.25 -7.68
C PHE A 9 -57.96 32.58 -6.92
N TYR A 10 -56.78 33.02 -6.45
CA TYR A 10 -56.10 34.21 -6.98
C TYR A 10 -54.57 34.10 -6.77
N LEU A 11 -53.85 34.52 -7.81
CA LEU A 11 -52.39 34.55 -7.97
C LEU A 11 -51.83 35.75 -7.20
N PHE A 12 -50.86 35.55 -6.28
CA PHE A 12 -50.01 36.63 -5.77
C PHE A 12 -48.56 36.17 -5.62
N LEU A 13 -47.66 36.99 -6.16
CA LEU A 13 -46.20 36.91 -6.10
C LEU A 13 -45.69 36.58 -4.69
N PHE A 14 -44.82 35.57 -4.57
CA PHE A 14 -44.04 35.34 -3.35
C PHE A 14 -42.58 35.75 -3.55
N LEU A 15 -42.24 36.91 -2.99
CA LEU A 15 -40.89 37.31 -2.63
C LEU A 15 -40.71 36.90 -1.16
N CYS A 16 -39.96 35.83 -0.86
CA CYS A 16 -39.66 35.44 0.52
C CYS A 16 -38.22 35.82 0.87
N LEU A 17 -38.10 36.98 1.53
CA LEU A 17 -37.01 37.33 2.43
C LEU A 17 -37.43 36.84 3.82
N VAL A 18 -36.70 35.90 4.43
CA VAL A 18 -36.85 35.60 5.86
C VAL A 18 -35.49 35.71 6.53
N LEU A 19 -35.45 36.67 7.46
CA LEU A 19 -34.38 37.01 8.36
C LEU A 19 -34.02 35.88 9.31
N ALA A 20 -32.73 35.88 9.65
CA ALA A 20 -32.14 35.15 10.75
C ALA A 20 -32.75 35.53 12.10
N ILE A 21 -33.03 34.53 12.94
CA ILE A 21 -32.99 34.65 14.41
C ILE A 21 -32.14 33.49 14.91
N GLY A 22 -31.08 33.85 15.63
CA GLY A 22 -30.01 32.95 16.04
C GLY A 22 -30.38 31.98 17.15
N PHE A 23 -29.81 30.78 17.05
CA PHE A 23 -29.44 30.00 18.22
C PHE A 23 -27.92 30.07 18.35
N ALA A 24 -27.47 30.80 19.38
CA ALA A 24 -26.10 30.80 19.84
C ALA A 24 -25.81 29.44 20.52
N GLY A 25 -25.34 28.49 19.72
CA GLY A 25 -24.59 27.34 20.17
C GLY A 25 -23.21 27.41 19.52
N THR A 26 -22.22 27.93 20.23
CA THR A 26 -20.83 27.94 19.79
C THR A 26 -20.28 26.51 19.82
N THR A 27 -20.60 25.72 18.81
CA THR A 27 -19.71 24.61 18.43
C THR A 27 -18.47 25.27 17.85
N SER A 28 -17.48 25.52 18.70
CA SER A 28 -16.16 25.94 18.23
C SER A 28 -15.64 24.85 17.30
N VAL A 29 -15.69 25.08 15.99
CA VAL A 29 -15.08 24.21 15.00
C VAL A 29 -13.58 24.24 15.29
N GLU A 30 -13.07 23.22 15.97
CA GLU A 30 -11.65 23.12 16.26
C GLU A 30 -10.86 23.08 14.96
N THR A 31 -9.82 23.90 14.88
CA THR A 31 -8.94 23.92 13.70
C THR A 31 -8.23 22.57 13.55
N PRO A 32 -7.99 22.07 12.32
CA PRO A 32 -7.36 20.76 12.11
C PRO A 32 -6.06 20.55 12.89
N PRO A 33 -5.14 21.53 13.02
CA PRO A 33 -3.96 21.38 13.86
C PRO A 33 -4.29 21.14 15.35
N ARG A 34 -5.31 21.82 15.89
CA ARG A 34 -5.73 21.64 17.29
C ARG A 34 -6.30 20.23 17.52
N LYS A 35 -7.13 19.75 16.58
CA LYS A 35 -7.66 18.38 16.61
C LYS A 35 -6.55 17.33 16.58
N ASN A 36 -5.56 17.48 15.71
CA ASN A 36 -4.45 16.54 15.62
C ASN A 36 -3.53 16.60 16.83
N GLN A 37 -3.35 17.77 17.47
CA GLN A 37 -2.63 17.88 18.73
C GLN A 37 -3.35 17.15 19.87
N THR A 38 -4.67 17.31 19.99
CA THR A 38 -5.48 16.55 20.96
C THR A 38 -5.38 15.05 20.70
N TRP A 39 -5.52 14.63 19.44
CA TRP A 39 -5.37 13.23 19.03
C TRP A 39 -3.98 12.69 19.41
N LEU A 40 -2.92 13.45 19.12
CA LEU A 40 -1.54 13.05 19.40
C LEU A 40 -1.27 12.98 20.91
N GLN A 41 -1.84 13.88 21.71
CA GLN A 41 -1.77 13.81 23.17
C GLN A 41 -2.42 12.51 23.69
N GLN A 42 -3.61 12.16 23.20
CA GLN A 42 -4.28 10.92 23.58
C GLN A 42 -3.47 9.67 23.20
N HIS A 43 -2.83 9.65 22.03
CA HIS A 43 -2.00 8.51 21.59
C HIS A 43 -0.66 8.43 22.33
N ARG A 44 -0.07 9.58 22.70
CA ARG A 44 1.11 9.62 23.59
C ARG A 44 0.77 9.09 24.97
N GLU A 45 -0.42 9.40 25.49
CA GLU A 45 -0.89 8.86 26.76
C GLU A 45 -1.14 7.35 26.67
N ALA A 46 -1.82 6.88 25.61
CA ALA A 46 -2.00 5.46 25.35
C ALA A 46 -0.65 4.71 25.30
N ALA A 47 0.37 5.27 24.64
CA ALA A 47 1.70 4.67 24.56
C ALA A 47 2.41 4.57 25.92
N LYS A 48 2.17 5.53 26.83
CA LYS A 48 2.76 5.55 28.17
C LYS A 48 2.06 4.61 29.15
N THR A 49 0.79 4.32 28.92
CA THR A 49 -0.08 3.63 29.88
C THR A 49 -0.49 2.22 29.45
N THR A 50 -0.29 1.87 28.18
CA THR A 50 -0.59 0.53 27.66
C THR A 50 0.60 -0.40 27.87
N VAL A 51 0.40 -1.45 28.67
CA VAL A 51 1.45 -2.39 29.08
C VAL A 51 1.25 -3.72 28.37
N LEU A 52 2.33 -4.26 27.79
CA LEU A 52 2.35 -5.60 27.23
C LEU A 52 2.80 -6.60 28.30
N LEU A 53 1.91 -7.49 28.69
CA LEU A 53 2.14 -8.55 29.68
C LEU A 53 2.17 -9.91 29.00
N ASN A 54 2.70 -10.93 29.68
CA ASN A 54 2.67 -12.34 29.24
C ASN A 54 3.26 -12.58 27.83
N ASN A 55 4.33 -11.88 27.46
CA ASN A 55 4.93 -11.99 26.13
C ASN A 55 6.33 -12.63 26.18
N GLN A 56 6.53 -13.60 27.08
CA GLN A 56 7.82 -14.28 27.28
C GLN A 56 8.29 -15.00 26.01
N GLN A 57 7.36 -15.51 25.22
CA GLN A 57 7.63 -16.20 23.94
C GLN A 57 7.84 -15.23 22.76
N GLY A 58 7.63 -13.93 22.94
CA GLY A 58 7.82 -12.94 21.90
C GLY A 58 6.82 -13.02 20.74
N LEU A 59 5.60 -13.48 20.99
CA LEU A 59 4.54 -13.54 19.97
C LEU A 59 4.13 -12.15 19.48
N VAL A 60 4.09 -11.14 20.36
CA VAL A 60 3.89 -9.74 19.99
C VAL A 60 5.26 -9.06 19.84
N PRO A 61 5.56 -8.41 18.70
CA PRO A 61 4.70 -8.25 17.52
C PRO A 61 4.60 -9.53 16.67
N VAL A 62 3.41 -9.80 16.13
CA VAL A 62 3.12 -10.95 15.24
C VAL A 62 3.89 -10.77 13.94
N LYS A 63 4.75 -11.74 13.63
CA LYS A 63 5.64 -11.71 12.45
C LYS A 63 5.10 -12.50 11.26
N ASP A 64 4.60 -13.71 11.50
CA ASP A 64 3.94 -14.55 10.50
C ASP A 64 2.58 -13.95 10.14
N LEU A 65 2.49 -13.33 8.96
CA LEU A 65 1.29 -12.67 8.43
C LEU A 65 0.51 -13.53 7.42
N GLU A 66 1.05 -14.68 7.04
CA GLU A 66 0.47 -15.56 6.02
C GLU A 66 -0.58 -16.50 6.61
N GLN A 67 -0.52 -16.73 7.91
CA GLN A 67 -1.54 -17.45 8.65
C GLN A 67 -2.90 -16.75 8.64
N GLN A 68 -3.97 -17.53 8.81
CA GLN A 68 -5.31 -16.98 9.02
C GLN A 68 -5.41 -16.36 10.42
N ILE A 69 -5.78 -15.08 10.46
CA ILE A 69 -5.92 -14.30 11.70
C ILE A 69 -7.37 -13.83 11.86
N ALA A 70 -7.93 -14.08 13.03
CA ALA A 70 -9.24 -13.57 13.43
C ALA A 70 -9.11 -12.46 14.47
N SER A 71 -9.97 -11.45 14.41
CA SER A 71 -10.23 -10.48 15.48
C SER A 71 -11.59 -10.78 16.09
N VAL A 72 -11.65 -10.95 17.40
CA VAL A 72 -12.88 -11.22 18.17
C VAL A 72 -13.12 -10.06 19.10
N THR A 73 -14.30 -9.45 19.00
CA THR A 73 -14.70 -8.33 19.87
C THR A 73 -15.70 -8.80 20.92
N ILE A 74 -15.34 -8.79 22.20
CA ILE A 74 -16.24 -9.12 23.33
C ILE A 74 -16.57 -7.84 24.09
N GLY A 75 -17.59 -7.12 23.62
CA GLY A 75 -18.15 -5.96 24.34
C GLY A 75 -17.26 -4.71 24.36
N ALA A 76 -16.19 -4.62 23.56
CA ALA A 76 -15.33 -3.45 23.48
C ALA A 76 -15.98 -2.33 22.63
N ALA A 77 -15.92 -1.09 23.10
CA ALA A 77 -16.59 0.07 22.52
C ALA A 77 -15.95 0.60 21.22
N HIS A 78 -14.64 0.34 21.02
CA HIS A 78 -13.85 0.90 19.93
C HIS A 78 -13.38 -0.14 18.90
N ALA A 79 -14.12 -1.23 18.75
CA ALA A 79 -13.75 -2.36 17.89
C ALA A 79 -13.50 -1.97 16.43
N ALA A 80 -14.29 -1.05 15.87
CA ALA A 80 -14.11 -0.58 14.50
C ALA A 80 -12.76 0.11 14.27
N VAL A 81 -12.23 0.82 15.27
CA VAL A 81 -10.89 1.43 15.20
C VAL A 81 -9.82 0.35 15.21
N PHE A 82 -9.92 -0.57 16.15
CA PHE A 82 -9.00 -1.70 16.30
C PHE A 82 -8.93 -2.53 15.02
N ASP A 83 -10.07 -3.03 14.54
CA ASP A 83 -10.16 -3.90 13.36
C ASP A 83 -9.73 -3.20 12.06
N SER A 84 -10.04 -1.91 11.92
CA SER A 84 -9.62 -1.13 10.75
C SER A 84 -8.10 -0.99 10.67
N LEU A 85 -7.43 -0.86 11.82
CA LEU A 85 -5.96 -0.78 11.89
C LEU A 85 -5.29 -2.13 11.73
N LEU A 86 -5.84 -3.21 12.29
CA LEU A 86 -5.32 -4.57 12.05
C LEU A 86 -5.24 -4.84 10.53
N ASN A 87 -6.29 -4.47 9.80
CA ASN A 87 -6.39 -4.61 8.35
C ASN A 87 -5.44 -3.71 7.55
N LYS A 88 -4.63 -2.84 8.20
CA LYS A 88 -3.53 -2.13 7.54
C LYS A 88 -2.27 -2.98 7.41
N TYR A 89 -2.10 -4.00 8.26
CA TYR A 89 -0.90 -4.83 8.33
C TYR A 89 -1.06 -6.16 7.61
N THR A 90 -2.21 -6.82 7.76
CA THR A 90 -2.58 -8.04 7.04
C THR A 90 -4.09 -8.20 7.05
N ALA A 91 -4.62 -9.14 6.26
CA ALA A 91 -6.06 -9.45 6.27
C ALA A 91 -6.44 -10.07 7.62
N VAL A 92 -7.43 -9.49 8.30
CA VAL A 92 -7.96 -10.02 9.56
C VAL A 92 -9.48 -10.14 9.48
N SER A 93 -9.99 -11.35 9.70
CA SER A 93 -11.43 -11.62 9.74
C SER A 93 -12.01 -11.17 11.08
N SER A 94 -12.96 -10.24 11.05
CA SER A 94 -13.62 -9.74 12.26
C SER A 94 -14.84 -10.57 12.65
N PHE A 95 -14.92 -10.91 13.93
CA PHE A 95 -16.04 -11.60 14.57
C PHE A 95 -16.57 -10.71 15.70
N SER A 96 -17.80 -10.23 15.55
CA SER A 96 -18.45 -9.39 16.56
C SER A 96 -19.27 -10.27 17.51
N ALA A 97 -19.03 -10.14 18.81
CA ALA A 97 -19.70 -10.95 19.82
C ALA A 97 -21.15 -10.56 20.23
N PRO A 98 -21.90 -9.61 19.64
CA PRO A 98 -23.29 -9.41 20.07
C PRO A 98 -24.16 -10.68 19.98
N ALA A 99 -23.93 -11.53 18.98
CA ALA A 99 -24.56 -12.86 18.86
C ALA A 99 -23.95 -13.93 19.80
N VAL A 100 -22.77 -13.65 20.36
CA VAL A 100 -21.93 -14.56 21.17
C VAL A 100 -22.12 -14.28 22.67
N LEU A 101 -22.45 -13.05 23.07
CA LEU A 101 -22.79 -12.73 24.47
C LEU A 101 -24.08 -13.43 24.93
N THR A 102 -24.96 -13.78 23.98
CA THR A 102 -26.17 -14.60 24.19
C THR A 102 -25.90 -16.10 24.18
N ASP A 103 -24.76 -16.57 23.65
CA ASP A 103 -24.30 -17.95 23.81
C ASP A 103 -23.83 -18.14 25.26
N SER A 104 -24.36 -19.16 25.92
CA SER A 104 -24.03 -19.49 27.31
C SER A 104 -22.58 -19.98 27.45
N SER A 105 -21.97 -20.47 26.36
CA SER A 105 -20.69 -21.20 26.34
C SER A 105 -19.61 -20.60 25.43
N LEU A 106 -19.99 -19.83 24.41
CA LEU A 106 -19.11 -19.38 23.31
C LEU A 106 -18.58 -20.51 22.42
N ASN A 107 -19.11 -21.73 22.54
CA ASN A 107 -18.65 -22.89 21.78
C ASN A 107 -18.82 -22.71 20.27
N SER A 108 -19.93 -22.10 19.85
CA SER A 108 -20.19 -21.86 18.42
C SER A 108 -19.15 -20.93 17.80
N LEU A 109 -18.76 -19.89 18.55
CA LEU A 109 -17.66 -19.02 18.13
C LEU A 109 -16.33 -19.78 18.07
N ASN A 110 -16.07 -20.69 19.00
CA ASN A 110 -14.86 -21.51 18.96
C ASN A 110 -14.82 -22.39 17.70
N ASP A 111 -15.96 -22.96 17.30
CA ASP A 111 -16.10 -23.73 16.05
C ASP A 111 -15.84 -22.86 14.81
N ASP A 112 -16.35 -21.63 14.79
CA ASP A 112 -16.09 -20.66 13.72
C ASP A 112 -14.60 -20.30 13.62
N LEU A 113 -13.89 -20.33 14.76
CA LEU A 113 -12.46 -20.02 14.86
C LEU A 113 -11.53 -21.20 14.52
N LYS A 114 -12.05 -22.39 14.19
CA LYS A 114 -11.24 -23.62 14.07
C LYS A 114 -10.07 -23.51 13.09
N PHE A 115 -10.22 -22.78 11.97
CA PHE A 115 -9.16 -22.63 10.95
C PHE A 115 -8.21 -21.45 11.20
N TYR A 116 -8.52 -20.60 12.18
CA TYR A 116 -7.68 -19.46 12.53
C TYR A 116 -6.59 -19.90 13.49
N LYS A 117 -5.34 -19.78 13.06
CA LYS A 117 -4.14 -20.12 13.83
C LYS A 117 -3.81 -19.04 14.85
N THR A 118 -4.05 -17.77 14.49
CA THR A 118 -3.94 -16.63 15.42
C THR A 118 -5.31 -16.03 15.68
N VAL A 119 -5.61 -15.77 16.95
CA VAL A 119 -6.85 -15.10 17.37
C VAL A 119 -6.48 -13.91 18.23
N LEU A 120 -6.98 -12.74 17.84
CA LEU A 120 -6.82 -11.48 18.54
C LEU A 120 -8.16 -11.20 19.24
N VAL A 121 -8.17 -11.10 20.56
CA VAL A 121 -9.41 -10.84 21.31
C VAL A 121 -9.34 -9.48 21.98
N GLN A 122 -10.36 -8.65 21.82
CA GLN A 122 -10.49 -7.37 22.53
C GLN A 122 -11.71 -7.37 23.46
N LEU A 123 -11.52 -6.95 24.72
CA LEU A 123 -12.59 -6.95 25.72
C LEU A 123 -12.39 -5.93 26.85
N PRO A 124 -13.48 -5.41 27.46
CA PRO A 124 -13.39 -4.73 28.74
C PRO A 124 -13.03 -5.71 29.86
N ALA A 125 -12.20 -5.30 30.82
CA ALA A 125 -11.71 -6.13 31.92
C ALA A 125 -12.85 -6.73 32.78
N ALA A 126 -14.02 -6.11 32.80
CA ALA A 126 -15.23 -6.66 33.45
C ALA A 126 -15.68 -8.00 32.85
N GLN A 127 -15.42 -8.25 31.57
CA GLN A 127 -15.75 -9.53 30.92
C GLN A 127 -14.93 -10.69 31.48
N LEU A 128 -13.73 -10.43 32.03
CA LEU A 128 -12.89 -11.46 32.66
C LEU A 128 -13.48 -12.00 33.97
N GLN A 129 -14.49 -11.34 34.55
CA GLN A 129 -15.19 -11.87 35.73
C GLN A 129 -16.15 -13.02 35.36
N GLN A 130 -16.46 -13.19 34.08
CA GLN A 130 -17.35 -14.24 33.61
C GLN A 130 -16.54 -15.51 33.30
N GLN A 131 -16.84 -16.60 34.00
CA GLN A 131 -16.16 -17.89 33.81
C GLN A 131 -16.21 -18.37 32.36
N LYS A 132 -17.31 -18.11 31.63
CA LYS A 132 -17.44 -18.47 30.20
C LYS A 132 -16.40 -17.77 29.32
N VAL A 133 -16.08 -16.50 29.60
CA VAL A 133 -15.11 -15.73 28.82
C VAL A 133 -13.70 -16.20 29.14
N VAL A 134 -13.37 -16.38 30.43
CA VAL A 134 -12.05 -16.88 30.83
C VAL A 134 -11.82 -18.31 30.31
N GLY A 135 -12.81 -19.19 30.42
CA GLY A 135 -12.76 -20.55 29.87
C GLY A 135 -12.51 -20.55 28.37
N PHE A 136 -13.25 -19.73 27.61
CA PHE A 136 -13.03 -19.56 26.17
C PHE A 136 -11.60 -19.11 25.84
N LEU A 137 -11.06 -18.10 26.53
CA LEU A 137 -9.68 -17.64 26.33
C LEU A 137 -8.65 -18.72 26.69
N GLN A 138 -8.90 -19.48 27.75
CA GLN A 138 -8.06 -20.61 28.16
C GLN A 138 -8.08 -21.75 27.15
N ASP A 139 -9.21 -22.00 26.49
CA ASP A 139 -9.32 -23.00 25.44
C ASP A 139 -8.60 -22.54 24.17
N LEU A 140 -8.78 -21.27 23.75
CA LEU A 140 -8.06 -20.72 22.60
C LEU A 140 -6.54 -20.80 22.77
N GLN A 141 -5.99 -20.45 23.94
CA GLN A 141 -4.54 -20.43 24.14
C GLN A 141 -3.89 -21.83 24.17
N LYS A 142 -4.67 -22.92 24.27
CA LYS A 142 -4.12 -24.30 24.21
C LYS A 142 -3.64 -24.63 22.80
N ASP A 143 -4.44 -24.25 21.80
CA ASP A 143 -4.27 -24.72 20.42
C ASP A 143 -3.98 -23.59 19.42
N LYS A 144 -4.04 -22.32 19.85
CA LYS A 144 -3.91 -21.14 18.98
C LYS A 144 -2.92 -20.12 19.54
N GLN A 145 -2.37 -19.30 18.64
CA GLN A 145 -1.66 -18.08 19.00
C GLN A 145 -2.67 -17.02 19.42
N LEU A 146 -2.92 -16.92 20.72
CA LEU A 146 -3.85 -15.95 21.29
C LEU A 146 -3.12 -14.64 21.65
N VAL A 147 -3.71 -13.49 21.33
CA VAL A 147 -3.33 -12.19 21.90
C VAL A 147 -4.58 -11.50 22.42
N VAL A 148 -4.53 -10.99 23.65
CA VAL A 148 -5.70 -10.40 24.32
C VAL A 148 -5.47 -8.92 24.62
N ALA A 149 -6.28 -8.04 24.04
CA ALA A 149 -6.34 -6.62 24.40
C ALA A 149 -7.44 -6.40 25.46
N VAL A 150 -7.04 -5.93 26.65
CA VAL A 150 -7.93 -5.78 27.81
C VAL A 150 -7.98 -4.32 28.25
N TYR A 151 -9.19 -3.76 28.35
CA TYR A 151 -9.41 -2.37 28.75
C TYR A 151 -10.14 -2.27 30.09
N GLY A 152 -9.59 -1.56 31.07
CA GLY A 152 -10.32 -1.27 32.31
C GLY A 152 -9.47 -1.38 33.57
N LYS A 153 -10.16 -1.27 34.72
CA LYS A 153 -9.54 -1.12 36.04
C LYS A 153 -8.51 -2.22 36.34
N PRO A 154 -7.33 -1.86 36.88
CA PRO A 154 -6.26 -2.82 37.14
C PRO A 154 -6.63 -3.91 38.15
N ALA A 155 -7.55 -3.63 39.07
CA ALA A 155 -8.03 -4.61 40.04
C ALA A 155 -8.65 -5.87 39.39
N LEU A 156 -9.07 -5.78 38.13
CA LEU A 156 -9.64 -6.89 37.37
C LEU A 156 -8.59 -7.71 36.62
N LEU A 157 -7.32 -7.29 36.59
CA LEU A 157 -6.23 -8.06 35.99
C LEU A 157 -6.00 -9.41 36.69
N ALA A 158 -6.31 -9.51 37.98
CA ALA A 158 -6.22 -10.77 38.71
C ALA A 158 -7.09 -11.88 38.07
N ASN A 159 -8.17 -11.52 37.37
CA ASN A 159 -9.02 -12.48 36.66
C ASN A 159 -8.36 -13.04 35.37
N ALA A 160 -7.23 -12.48 34.94
CA ALA A 160 -6.43 -12.95 33.82
C ALA A 160 -5.19 -13.76 34.25
N GLU A 161 -5.06 -14.16 35.52
CA GLU A 161 -3.87 -14.85 36.01
C GLU A 161 -3.61 -16.19 35.32
N THR A 162 -4.67 -16.88 34.93
CA THR A 162 -4.59 -18.18 34.24
C THR A 162 -4.21 -18.06 32.76
N LEU A 163 -4.23 -16.86 32.18
CA LEU A 163 -3.90 -16.64 30.78
C LEU A 163 -2.38 -16.57 30.59
N THR A 164 -1.82 -17.43 29.74
CA THR A 164 -0.39 -17.38 29.39
C THR A 164 -0.12 -16.63 28.10
N ALA A 165 -1.18 -16.39 27.31
CA ALA A 165 -1.16 -15.59 26.10
C ALA A 165 -0.75 -14.12 26.38
N PRO A 166 -0.05 -13.46 25.43
CA PRO A 166 0.23 -12.03 25.48
C PRO A 166 -1.04 -11.21 25.77
N LEU A 167 -0.92 -10.34 26.76
CA LEU A 167 -2.01 -9.51 27.24
C LEU A 167 -1.61 -8.03 27.14
N ILE A 168 -2.27 -7.29 26.25
CA ILE A 168 -2.09 -5.85 26.09
C ILE A 168 -3.13 -5.17 26.98
N TRP A 169 -2.70 -4.60 28.09
CA TRP A 169 -3.59 -3.96 29.05
C TRP A 169 -3.51 -2.44 28.98
N SER A 170 -4.67 -1.79 29.00
CA SER A 170 -4.80 -0.34 29.21
C SER A 170 -5.88 -0.06 30.26
N GLU A 171 -5.61 0.81 31.23
CA GLU A 171 -6.60 1.17 32.26
C GLU A 171 -7.84 1.85 31.66
N LYS A 172 -7.64 2.70 30.64
CA LYS A 172 -8.71 3.44 29.95
C LYS A 172 -9.09 2.77 28.64
N GLU A 173 -10.39 2.61 28.42
CA GLU A 173 -10.94 2.23 27.13
C GLU A 173 -11.21 3.50 26.31
N THR A 174 -10.39 3.73 25.28
CA THR A 174 -10.51 4.88 24.39
C THR A 174 -10.17 4.45 22.96
N ALA A 175 -10.57 5.26 21.98
CA ALA A 175 -10.15 5.03 20.61
C ALA A 175 -8.61 4.99 20.47
N ALA A 176 -7.88 5.78 21.28
CA ALA A 176 -6.42 5.83 21.24
C ALA A 176 -5.75 4.57 21.82
N THR A 177 -6.32 3.96 22.88
CA THR A 177 -5.79 2.70 23.43
C THR A 177 -6.12 1.52 22.52
N ALA A 178 -7.28 1.51 21.88
CA ALA A 178 -7.62 0.53 20.84
C ALA A 178 -6.72 0.66 19.60
N ASP A 179 -6.49 1.88 19.12
CA ASP A 179 -5.55 2.17 18.03
C ASP A 179 -4.14 1.66 18.37
N PHE A 180 -3.61 2.06 19.54
CA PHE A 180 -2.27 1.68 19.98
C PHE A 180 -2.13 0.15 20.11
N ALA A 181 -3.12 -0.53 20.69
CA ALA A 181 -3.10 -1.99 20.82
C ALA A 181 -3.05 -2.69 19.46
N ALA A 182 -3.87 -2.27 18.48
CA ALA A 182 -3.85 -2.82 17.14
C ALA A 182 -2.50 -2.62 16.43
N GLN A 183 -1.91 -1.43 16.54
CA GLN A 183 -0.59 -1.16 15.98
C GLN A 183 0.51 -1.94 16.71
N LEU A 184 0.40 -2.14 18.03
CA LEU A 184 1.37 -2.89 18.82
C LEU A 184 1.40 -4.37 18.43
N ILE A 185 0.23 -4.97 18.20
CA ILE A 185 0.10 -6.39 17.80
C ILE A 185 0.97 -6.71 16.60
N PHE A 186 1.04 -5.83 15.59
CA PHE A 186 1.83 -6.05 14.38
C PHE A 186 3.16 -5.27 14.36
N GLY A 187 3.48 -4.55 15.43
CA GLY A 187 4.75 -3.83 15.57
C GLY A 187 4.84 -2.52 14.78
N GLY A 188 3.72 -1.86 14.49
CA GLY A 188 3.73 -0.46 14.03
C GLY A 188 4.09 0.53 15.15
N VAL A 189 3.91 0.12 16.41
CA VAL A 189 4.41 0.83 17.60
C VAL A 189 5.14 -0.13 18.52
N ALA A 190 6.03 0.41 19.36
CA ALA A 190 6.74 -0.34 20.39
C ALA A 190 5.97 -0.30 21.72
N ALA A 191 5.97 -1.42 22.45
CA ALA A 191 5.61 -1.43 23.86
C ALA A 191 6.81 -0.94 24.68
N THR A 192 6.58 0.06 25.53
CA THR A 192 7.63 0.64 26.39
C THR A 192 7.22 0.79 27.85
N ALA A 193 5.92 0.67 28.15
CA ALA A 193 5.40 0.86 29.48
C ALA A 193 5.54 -0.40 30.35
N GLU A 194 5.58 -0.19 31.66
CA GLU A 194 5.61 -1.20 32.72
C GLU A 194 4.54 -0.84 33.77
N LEU A 195 4.07 -1.81 34.54
CA LEU A 195 3.13 -1.56 35.63
C LEU A 195 3.79 -0.69 36.72
N ASP A 196 3.10 0.36 37.15
CA ASP A 196 3.58 1.29 38.18
C ASP A 196 3.44 0.73 39.61
N LYS A 197 2.58 -0.28 39.77
CA LYS A 197 2.19 -0.92 41.04
C LYS A 197 1.99 -2.42 40.85
N THR A 198 1.97 -3.14 41.97
CA THR A 198 1.62 -4.56 42.02
C THR A 198 0.11 -4.71 42.12
N TYR A 199 -0.49 -5.47 41.22
CA TYR A 199 -1.93 -5.77 41.21
C TYR A 199 -2.22 -7.23 41.56
N SER A 200 -1.25 -8.12 41.35
CA SER A 200 -1.35 -9.52 41.75
C SER A 200 0.05 -10.15 41.86
N ALA A 201 0.14 -11.42 42.27
CA ALA A 201 1.42 -12.13 42.34
C ALA A 201 2.11 -12.22 40.96
N LYS A 202 1.31 -12.40 39.91
CA LYS A 202 1.78 -12.45 38.52
C LYS A 202 2.02 -11.06 37.93
N TYR A 203 1.15 -10.10 38.24
CA TYR A 203 1.17 -8.75 37.70
C TYR A 203 1.77 -7.77 38.73
N ALA A 204 3.07 -7.89 38.95
CA ALA A 204 3.83 -7.08 39.89
C ALA A 204 4.30 -5.75 39.29
N LYS A 205 4.63 -4.79 40.17
CA LYS A 205 5.28 -3.53 39.77
C LYS A 205 6.53 -3.80 38.93
N GLY A 206 6.70 -3.06 37.85
CA GLY A 206 7.80 -3.23 36.89
C GLY A 206 7.57 -4.31 35.83
N ALA A 207 6.46 -5.06 35.88
CA ALA A 207 6.13 -6.01 34.82
C ALA A 207 5.73 -5.25 33.54
N GLY A 208 6.31 -5.66 32.41
CA GLY A 208 6.02 -5.09 31.10
C GLY A 208 7.08 -5.52 30.09
N HIS A 209 6.67 -6.20 29.02
CA HIS A 209 7.57 -6.59 27.95
C HIS A 209 7.78 -5.42 26.99
N LYS A 210 9.05 -5.13 26.71
CA LYS A 210 9.43 -4.12 25.72
C LYS A 210 9.54 -4.74 24.34
N THR A 211 9.12 -3.99 23.32
CA THR A 211 9.24 -4.40 21.91
C THR A 211 9.89 -3.28 21.09
N GLN A 212 10.16 -3.55 19.81
CA GLN A 212 10.60 -2.54 18.85
C GLN A 212 9.52 -2.34 17.79
N ALA A 213 9.42 -1.12 17.27
CA ALA A 213 8.63 -0.86 16.07
C ALA A 213 9.36 -1.45 14.86
N ILE A 214 8.70 -2.33 14.14
CA ILE A 214 9.24 -3.10 13.02
C ILE A 214 8.44 -2.91 11.72
N ARG A 215 7.29 -2.23 11.77
CA ARG A 215 6.42 -1.93 10.62
C ARG A 215 6.02 -0.45 10.61
N LEU A 216 5.39 -0.01 9.52
CA LEU A 216 4.84 1.34 9.40
C LEU A 216 3.87 1.63 10.55
N LYS A 217 4.04 2.78 11.21
CA LYS A 217 3.04 3.36 12.09
C LYS A 217 2.02 4.16 11.28
N TYR A 218 0.76 4.16 11.68
CA TYR A 218 -0.28 5.03 11.12
C TYR A 218 -0.59 6.16 12.10
N THR A 219 -0.44 7.41 11.66
CA THR A 219 -0.53 8.58 12.54
C THR A 219 -0.80 9.88 11.76
N VAL A 220 -0.71 11.01 12.45
CA VAL A 220 -0.90 12.36 11.93
C VAL A 220 0.45 13.04 11.61
N PRO A 221 0.48 14.03 10.68
CA PRO A 221 1.69 14.79 10.34
C PRO A 221 2.39 15.45 11.53
N GLU A 222 1.63 15.90 12.52
CA GLU A 222 2.15 16.59 13.70
C GLU A 222 3.12 15.72 14.50
N GLU A 223 3.03 14.39 14.42
CA GLU A 223 3.94 13.49 15.12
C GLU A 223 5.38 13.59 14.61
N VAL A 224 5.57 13.91 13.33
CA VAL A 224 6.88 14.11 12.70
C VAL A 224 7.24 15.59 12.57
N GLY A 225 6.56 16.45 13.33
CA GLY A 225 6.81 17.89 13.32
C GLY A 225 6.29 18.62 12.08
N ILE A 226 5.42 17.99 11.29
CA ILE A 226 4.82 18.60 10.10
C ILE A 226 3.42 19.10 10.46
N SER A 227 3.13 20.34 10.09
CA SER A 227 1.78 20.91 10.22
C SER A 227 0.85 20.29 9.17
N THR A 228 -0.29 19.76 9.61
CA THR A 228 -1.31 19.22 8.67
C THR A 228 -1.78 20.28 7.69
N ASN A 229 -1.85 21.55 8.08
CA ASN A 229 -2.23 22.62 7.14
C ASN A 229 -1.18 22.82 6.04
N ASP A 230 0.11 22.67 6.36
CA ASP A 230 1.18 22.83 5.38
C ASP A 230 1.30 21.62 4.45
N LEU A 231 0.88 20.43 4.90
CA LEU A 231 0.88 19.21 4.09
C LEU A 231 -0.43 19.02 3.31
N GLN A 232 -1.55 18.94 4.02
CA GLN A 232 -2.84 18.55 3.43
C GLN A 232 -3.41 19.62 2.51
N ARG A 233 -3.38 20.90 2.89
CA ARG A 233 -4.06 21.95 2.10
C ARG A 233 -3.47 22.08 0.68
N PRO A 234 -2.15 22.10 0.47
CA PRO A 234 -1.59 22.11 -0.88
C PRO A 234 -1.93 20.85 -1.67
N ILE A 235 -1.86 19.67 -1.05
CA ILE A 235 -2.20 18.40 -1.72
C ILE A 235 -3.67 18.39 -2.13
N ASP A 236 -4.57 18.77 -1.22
CA ASP A 236 -6.02 18.89 -1.48
C ASP A 236 -6.29 19.87 -2.63
N SER A 237 -5.60 21.01 -2.67
CA SER A 237 -5.76 22.01 -3.73
C SER A 237 -5.30 21.49 -5.10
N ILE A 238 -4.16 20.80 -5.16
CA ILE A 238 -3.63 20.22 -6.40
C ILE A 238 -4.50 19.05 -6.87
N ALA A 239 -4.99 18.21 -5.95
CA ALA A 239 -5.90 17.13 -6.28
C ALA A 239 -7.26 17.67 -6.76
N ALA A 240 -7.79 18.72 -6.13
CA ALA A 240 -9.03 19.36 -6.58
C ALA A 240 -8.88 19.96 -7.99
N GLU A 241 -7.73 20.57 -8.31
CA GLU A 241 -7.40 21.01 -9.67
C GLU A 241 -7.37 19.82 -10.64
N MET A 242 -6.68 18.72 -10.30
CA MET A 242 -6.65 17.52 -11.14
C MET A 242 -8.05 17.01 -11.48
N ILE A 243 -8.97 16.95 -10.49
CA ILE A 243 -10.35 16.51 -10.72
C ILE A 243 -11.11 17.52 -11.59
N ARG A 244 -11.04 18.82 -11.26
CA ARG A 244 -11.74 19.89 -11.98
C ARG A 244 -11.31 19.97 -13.44
N GLU A 245 -10.01 19.89 -13.69
CA GLU A 245 -9.44 19.94 -15.05
C GLU A 245 -9.62 18.62 -15.81
N GLN A 246 -10.22 17.59 -15.19
CA GLN A 246 -10.35 16.25 -15.74
C GLN A 246 -9.00 15.67 -16.18
N ALA A 247 -7.98 15.83 -15.33
CA ALA A 247 -6.68 15.19 -15.50
C ALA A 247 -6.67 13.73 -15.05
N ALA A 248 -7.54 13.37 -14.11
CA ALA A 248 -7.94 12.00 -13.77
C ALA A 248 -9.33 12.04 -13.11
N PRO A 249 -10.17 10.99 -13.21
CA PRO A 249 -11.42 10.90 -12.47
C PRO A 249 -11.22 10.73 -10.96
N GLY A 250 -10.20 9.98 -10.55
CA GLY A 250 -9.93 9.69 -9.16
C GLY A 250 -8.46 9.41 -8.88
N ALA A 251 -8.07 9.57 -7.62
CA ALA A 251 -6.70 9.30 -7.17
C ALA A 251 -6.64 8.93 -5.68
N VAL A 252 -5.52 8.32 -5.28
CA VAL A 252 -5.12 8.11 -3.90
C VAL A 252 -3.70 8.63 -3.71
N VAL A 253 -3.49 9.40 -2.65
CA VAL A 253 -2.18 9.94 -2.25
C VAL A 253 -1.82 9.41 -0.88
N LEU A 254 -0.63 8.81 -0.77
CA LEU A 254 -0.06 8.36 0.51
C LEU A 254 1.34 8.94 0.71
N VAL A 255 1.60 9.42 1.92
CA VAL A 255 2.90 9.93 2.35
C VAL A 255 3.30 9.23 3.65
N ALA A 256 4.47 8.58 3.64
CA ALA A 256 5.10 8.05 4.83
C ALA A 256 6.44 8.75 5.09
N LYS A 257 6.66 9.19 6.32
CA LYS A 257 7.84 9.92 6.78
C LYS A 257 8.35 9.29 8.07
N ASP A 258 9.66 8.98 8.14
CA ASP A 258 10.29 8.35 9.31
C ASP A 258 9.58 7.07 9.78
N GLY A 259 9.18 6.21 8.84
CA GLY A 259 8.45 4.97 9.14
C GLY A 259 7.00 5.17 9.59
N LYS A 260 6.43 6.37 9.38
CA LYS A 260 5.07 6.74 9.79
C LYS A 260 4.25 7.18 8.59
N VAL A 261 3.13 6.52 8.30
CA VAL A 261 2.12 6.99 7.35
C VAL A 261 1.40 8.18 7.99
N ILE A 262 1.68 9.37 7.46
CA ILE A 262 1.17 10.65 7.98
C ILE A 262 0.06 11.24 7.11
N PHE A 263 -0.13 10.71 5.91
CA PHE A 263 -1.17 11.13 4.98
C PHE A 263 -1.60 9.95 4.13
N ASN A 264 -2.91 9.70 4.03
CA ASN A 264 -3.49 8.71 3.13
C ASN A 264 -4.91 9.13 2.79
N LYS A 265 -5.12 9.68 1.59
CA LYS A 265 -6.40 10.26 1.19
C LYS A 265 -6.76 9.92 -0.25
N ALA A 266 -8.04 9.64 -0.46
CA ALA A 266 -8.64 9.43 -1.76
C ALA A 266 -9.36 10.69 -2.26
N TYR A 267 -9.38 10.88 -3.58
CA TYR A 267 -9.96 12.02 -4.26
C TYR A 267 -10.78 11.56 -5.47
N GLY A 268 -11.86 12.28 -5.77
CA GLY A 268 -12.67 12.05 -6.95
C GLY A 268 -13.47 10.74 -6.90
N SER A 269 -13.64 10.13 -8.07
CA SER A 269 -14.46 8.95 -8.30
C SER A 269 -13.80 8.00 -9.29
N HIS A 270 -14.31 6.78 -9.40
CA HIS A 270 -13.80 5.78 -10.35
C HIS A 270 -13.91 6.28 -11.79
N THR A 271 -14.97 6.98 -12.13
CA THR A 271 -15.27 7.53 -13.46
C THR A 271 -15.75 8.98 -13.33
N TYR A 272 -15.90 9.71 -14.44
CA TYR A 272 -16.38 11.11 -14.42
C TYR A 272 -17.89 11.26 -14.14
N ASP A 273 -18.67 10.17 -14.19
CA ASP A 273 -20.09 10.17 -13.82
C ASP A 273 -20.32 10.27 -12.30
N LYS A 274 -19.27 10.07 -11.50
CA LYS A 274 -19.25 10.18 -10.03
C LYS A 274 -20.15 9.17 -9.30
N SER A 275 -20.57 8.09 -9.96
CA SER A 275 -21.38 7.01 -9.37
C SER A 275 -20.70 6.30 -8.20
N ARG A 276 -19.37 6.23 -8.23
CA ARG A 276 -18.57 5.55 -7.21
C ARG A 276 -17.37 6.39 -6.75
N PRO A 277 -17.40 6.90 -5.50
CA PRO A 277 -16.26 7.61 -4.93
C PRO A 277 -15.01 6.73 -4.85
N THR A 278 -13.84 7.31 -5.09
CA THR A 278 -12.56 6.63 -4.87
C THR A 278 -12.31 6.46 -3.38
N ARG A 279 -11.78 5.30 -2.99
CA ARG A 279 -11.43 4.92 -1.62
C ARG A 279 -9.97 4.54 -1.54
N ILE A 280 -9.37 4.72 -0.38
CA ILE A 280 -7.96 4.37 -0.12
C ILE A 280 -7.68 2.86 -0.26
N THR A 281 -8.73 2.04 -0.27
CA THR A 281 -8.69 0.57 -0.42
C THR A 281 -8.96 0.10 -1.85
N ASP A 282 -9.19 1.02 -2.80
CA ASP A 282 -9.41 0.65 -4.20
C ASP A 282 -8.08 0.29 -4.88
N ILE A 283 -8.16 -0.67 -5.80
CA ILE A 283 -7.02 -1.31 -6.44
C ILE A 283 -6.82 -0.67 -7.82
N PHE A 284 -5.61 -0.16 -8.08
CA PHE A 284 -5.26 0.54 -9.32
C PHE A 284 -4.30 -0.29 -10.16
N ASP A 285 -4.43 -0.19 -11.49
CA ASP A 285 -3.40 -0.64 -12.43
C ASP A 285 -2.15 0.25 -12.29
N LEU A 286 -1.02 -0.37 -11.97
CA LEU A 286 0.23 0.33 -11.69
C LEU A 286 1.06 0.65 -12.93
N ALA A 287 0.71 0.09 -14.10
CA ALA A 287 1.48 0.20 -15.33
C ALA A 287 2.99 -0.03 -15.06
N SER A 288 3.86 0.89 -15.50
CA SER A 288 5.32 0.74 -15.38
C SER A 288 5.89 0.76 -13.96
N VAL A 289 5.11 1.08 -12.93
CA VAL A 289 5.56 0.82 -11.55
C VAL A 289 5.76 -0.70 -11.31
N THR A 290 5.13 -1.57 -12.13
CA THR A 290 5.40 -3.01 -12.18
C THR A 290 6.89 -3.34 -12.33
N LYS A 291 7.63 -2.57 -13.14
CA LYS A 291 9.05 -2.80 -13.42
C LYS A 291 9.85 -2.91 -12.14
N VAL A 292 9.71 -1.89 -11.29
CA VAL A 292 10.46 -1.74 -10.04
C VAL A 292 9.84 -2.49 -8.89
N SER A 293 8.52 -2.72 -8.90
CA SER A 293 7.83 -3.38 -7.80
C SER A 293 7.77 -4.91 -7.92
N ALA A 294 7.99 -5.48 -9.12
CA ALA A 294 7.98 -6.91 -9.36
C ALA A 294 9.30 -7.39 -9.98
N THR A 295 9.57 -7.03 -11.24
CA THR A 295 10.69 -7.60 -12.01
C THR A 295 12.05 -7.26 -11.43
N THR A 296 12.29 -5.99 -11.10
CA THR A 296 13.54 -5.58 -10.47
C THR A 296 13.74 -6.23 -9.10
N MET A 297 12.67 -6.40 -8.32
CA MET A 297 12.75 -7.10 -7.02
C MET A 297 13.14 -8.57 -7.19
N ALA A 298 12.55 -9.26 -8.16
CA ALA A 298 12.93 -10.63 -8.48
C ALA A 298 14.38 -10.73 -8.98
N VAL A 299 14.86 -9.75 -9.76
CA VAL A 299 16.26 -9.70 -10.19
C VAL A 299 17.21 -9.45 -9.01
N MET A 300 16.83 -8.60 -8.04
CA MET A 300 17.59 -8.40 -6.81
C MET A 300 17.71 -9.70 -6.02
N GLU A 301 16.62 -10.45 -5.87
CA GLU A 301 16.60 -11.75 -5.19
C GLU A 301 17.54 -12.75 -5.88
N LEU A 302 17.47 -12.85 -7.21
CA LEU A 302 18.35 -13.73 -7.98
C LEU A 302 19.82 -13.31 -7.92
N TYR A 303 20.09 -12.01 -7.83
CA TYR A 303 21.45 -11.50 -7.66
C TYR A 303 22.04 -11.93 -6.32
N GLU A 304 21.28 -11.84 -5.23
CA GLU A 304 21.73 -12.32 -3.91
C GLU A 304 21.90 -13.84 -3.86
N GLN A 305 21.04 -14.57 -4.56
CA GLN A 305 21.15 -16.02 -4.73
C GLN A 305 22.29 -16.43 -5.68
N GLN A 306 23.04 -15.46 -6.25
CA GLN A 306 24.09 -15.68 -7.24
C GLN A 306 23.63 -16.44 -8.50
N LYS A 307 22.32 -16.45 -8.76
CA LYS A 307 21.72 -17.07 -9.96
C LYS A 307 21.83 -16.19 -11.20
N VAL A 308 22.04 -14.89 -11.00
CA VAL A 308 22.35 -13.95 -12.09
C VAL A 308 23.57 -13.12 -11.73
N SER A 309 24.40 -12.89 -12.74
CA SER A 309 25.46 -11.87 -12.69
C SER A 309 25.03 -10.69 -13.54
N LEU A 310 25.18 -9.48 -13.00
CA LEU A 310 24.78 -8.23 -13.67
C LEU A 310 25.60 -8.00 -14.96
N ASP A 311 26.84 -8.46 -14.99
CA ASP A 311 27.77 -8.23 -16.10
C ASP A 311 27.85 -9.42 -17.06
N ALA A 312 27.10 -10.50 -16.79
CA ALA A 312 27.04 -11.64 -17.69
C ALA A 312 26.27 -11.31 -19.00
N PRO A 313 26.70 -11.89 -20.14
CA PRO A 313 25.96 -11.79 -21.40
C PRO A 313 24.54 -12.32 -21.26
N PHE A 314 23.57 -11.64 -21.87
CA PHE A 314 22.17 -12.05 -21.88
C PHE A 314 21.95 -13.48 -22.41
N SER A 315 22.75 -13.90 -23.39
CA SER A 315 22.74 -15.27 -23.94
C SER A 315 23.02 -16.36 -22.91
N THR A 316 23.74 -16.04 -21.82
CA THR A 316 24.00 -16.96 -20.70
C THR A 316 22.68 -17.46 -20.08
N PHE A 317 21.68 -16.59 -20.01
CA PHE A 317 20.39 -16.90 -19.40
C PHE A 317 19.34 -17.28 -20.44
N ILE A 318 19.49 -16.73 -21.66
CA ILE A 318 18.55 -16.87 -22.76
C ILE A 318 19.27 -17.50 -23.97
N PRO A 319 19.27 -18.84 -24.10
CA PRO A 319 19.96 -19.52 -25.21
C PRO A 319 19.50 -19.06 -26.59
N SER A 320 18.21 -18.75 -26.77
CA SER A 320 17.67 -18.27 -28.05
C SER A 320 18.21 -16.89 -28.48
N ALA A 321 18.92 -16.17 -27.61
CA ALA A 321 19.57 -14.92 -27.97
C ALA A 321 20.93 -15.14 -28.66
N GLU A 322 21.50 -16.34 -28.60
CA GLU A 322 22.73 -16.69 -29.30
C GLU A 322 22.58 -16.47 -30.82
N GLY A 323 23.64 -15.98 -31.46
CA GLY A 323 23.62 -15.58 -32.87
C GLY A 323 22.81 -14.32 -33.19
N THR A 324 22.18 -13.68 -32.19
CA THR A 324 21.48 -12.40 -32.36
C THR A 324 22.30 -11.23 -31.85
N SER A 325 21.90 -10.01 -32.23
CA SER A 325 22.48 -8.77 -31.68
C SER A 325 22.20 -8.54 -30.18
N LYS A 326 21.46 -9.44 -29.52
CA LYS A 326 21.19 -9.40 -28.08
C LYS A 326 22.12 -10.30 -27.27
N ALA A 327 22.90 -11.18 -27.91
CA ALA A 327 23.66 -12.21 -27.19
C ALA A 327 24.57 -11.64 -26.09
N ASN A 328 25.25 -10.53 -26.40
CA ASN A 328 26.34 -9.97 -25.60
C ASN A 328 25.97 -8.73 -24.78
N ILE A 329 24.70 -8.31 -24.76
CA ILE A 329 24.30 -7.21 -23.88
C ILE A 329 24.30 -7.71 -22.43
N SER A 330 24.80 -6.90 -21.50
CA SER A 330 24.82 -7.25 -20.09
C SER A 330 23.45 -7.02 -19.43
N LEU A 331 23.14 -7.76 -18.35
CA LEU A 331 21.93 -7.47 -17.56
C LEU A 331 21.98 -6.06 -16.94
N ARG A 332 23.18 -5.56 -16.60
CA ARG A 332 23.42 -4.20 -16.12
C ARG A 332 22.96 -3.17 -17.15
N ASP A 333 23.40 -3.31 -18.40
CA ASP A 333 23.02 -2.37 -19.47
C ASP A 333 21.52 -2.45 -19.80
N ILE A 334 20.94 -3.64 -19.71
CA ILE A 334 19.49 -3.86 -19.81
C ILE A 334 18.76 -3.06 -18.71
N LEU A 335 19.13 -3.25 -17.44
CA LEU A 335 18.52 -2.57 -16.28
C LEU A 335 18.70 -1.04 -16.29
N LEU A 336 19.79 -0.57 -16.89
CA LEU A 336 20.11 0.86 -17.04
C LEU A 336 19.51 1.51 -18.28
N HIS A 337 18.82 0.75 -19.12
CA HIS A 337 18.27 1.22 -20.39
C HIS A 337 19.34 1.83 -21.30
N GLN A 338 20.53 1.23 -21.33
CA GLN A 338 21.67 1.69 -22.14
C GLN A 338 22.25 0.60 -23.04
N ALA A 339 21.61 -0.57 -23.10
CA ALA A 339 22.02 -1.69 -23.95
C ALA A 339 21.90 -1.41 -25.46
N GLY A 340 21.31 -0.28 -25.88
CA GLY A 340 20.99 0.00 -27.28
C GLY A 340 19.69 -0.68 -27.75
N LEU A 341 18.83 -1.15 -26.84
CA LEU A 341 17.51 -1.67 -27.18
C LEU A 341 16.61 -0.54 -27.71
N PRO A 342 15.78 -0.79 -28.74
CA PRO A 342 14.77 0.19 -29.16
C PRO A 342 13.73 0.39 -28.07
N ALA A 343 13.08 1.57 -28.04
CA ALA A 343 12.09 1.89 -27.02
C ALA A 343 10.93 0.87 -26.95
N GLY A 344 10.55 0.31 -28.10
CA GLY A 344 9.58 -0.76 -28.22
C GLY A 344 9.68 -1.43 -29.58
N VAL A 345 8.92 -2.52 -29.76
CA VAL A 345 8.75 -3.17 -31.06
C VAL A 345 7.26 -3.23 -31.39
N GLY A 346 6.93 -3.04 -32.67
CA GLY A 346 5.58 -3.29 -33.14
C GLY A 346 5.23 -4.77 -32.99
N LEU A 347 4.14 -5.06 -32.26
CA LEU A 347 3.58 -6.40 -32.08
C LEU A 347 2.37 -6.54 -33.00
N PRO A 348 2.54 -7.06 -34.23
CA PRO A 348 1.43 -7.21 -35.17
C PRO A 348 0.38 -8.15 -34.56
N LEU A 349 -0.89 -7.81 -34.79
CA LEU A 349 -2.01 -8.62 -34.34
C LEU A 349 -2.89 -8.92 -35.53
N ARG A 350 -2.88 -10.17 -35.98
CA ARG A 350 -3.70 -10.63 -37.09
C ARG A 350 -5.05 -11.14 -36.57
N ALA A 351 -6.00 -11.34 -37.48
CA ALA A 351 -7.33 -11.83 -37.12
C ALA A 351 -7.25 -13.21 -36.44
N GLU A 352 -6.34 -14.07 -36.88
CA GLU A 352 -6.12 -15.39 -36.30
C GLU A 352 -5.52 -15.35 -34.90
N ASP A 353 -4.86 -14.27 -34.47
CA ASP A 353 -4.18 -14.21 -33.17
C ASP A 353 -5.13 -14.03 -31.98
N GLN A 354 -6.42 -13.74 -32.23
CA GLN A 354 -7.39 -13.50 -31.18
C GLN A 354 -8.76 -14.11 -31.46
N ARG A 355 -9.53 -14.34 -30.40
CA ARG A 355 -10.94 -14.72 -30.44
C ARG A 355 -11.73 -13.85 -29.47
N ARG A 356 -13.02 -13.69 -29.76
CA ARG A 356 -13.95 -12.94 -28.88
C ARG A 356 -14.60 -13.81 -27.80
N THR A 357 -14.52 -15.13 -27.97
CA THR A 357 -15.01 -16.14 -27.05
C THR A 357 -13.88 -17.13 -26.75
N PRO A 358 -13.93 -17.84 -25.60
CA PRO A 358 -13.00 -18.92 -25.33
C PRO A 358 -13.00 -19.96 -26.45
N ALA A 359 -11.83 -20.45 -26.82
CA ALA A 359 -11.66 -21.49 -27.84
C ALA A 359 -10.37 -22.30 -27.58
N PRO A 360 -10.28 -23.57 -28.03
CA PRO A 360 -9.04 -24.34 -27.96
C PRO A 360 -7.87 -23.60 -28.62
N GLY A 361 -6.74 -23.48 -27.91
CA GLY A 361 -5.58 -22.71 -28.36
C GLY A 361 -5.66 -21.20 -28.07
N TYR A 362 -6.69 -20.72 -27.37
CA TYR A 362 -6.91 -19.32 -26.99
C TYR A 362 -7.30 -19.19 -25.53
N SER A 363 -6.40 -19.57 -24.63
CA SER A 363 -6.59 -19.54 -23.17
C SER A 363 -6.21 -18.20 -22.53
N ILE A 364 -5.39 -17.39 -23.21
CA ILE A 364 -4.82 -16.16 -22.67
C ILE A 364 -5.88 -15.04 -22.69
N LYS A 365 -6.41 -14.67 -21.52
CA LYS A 365 -7.43 -13.63 -21.40
C LYS A 365 -6.80 -12.22 -21.39
N ALA A 366 -7.10 -11.41 -22.41
CA ALA A 366 -6.63 -10.03 -22.54
C ALA A 366 -7.68 -8.98 -22.14
N GLY A 367 -8.94 -9.40 -22.01
CA GLY A 367 -10.11 -8.58 -21.70
C GLY A 367 -11.33 -9.47 -21.40
N ASP A 368 -12.47 -8.88 -21.05
CA ASP A 368 -13.71 -9.61 -20.78
C ASP A 368 -14.15 -10.44 -21.98
N SER A 369 -13.97 -9.89 -23.18
CA SER A 369 -14.38 -10.53 -24.44
C SER A 369 -13.22 -10.68 -25.43
N THR A 370 -11.98 -10.79 -24.95
CA THR A 370 -10.79 -10.91 -25.82
C THR A 370 -9.85 -11.99 -25.30
N PHE A 371 -9.61 -12.99 -26.14
CA PHE A 371 -8.76 -14.14 -25.85
C PHE A 371 -7.66 -14.22 -26.92
N MET A 372 -6.43 -14.42 -26.49
CA MET A 372 -5.24 -14.43 -27.34
C MET A 372 -4.79 -15.86 -27.58
N ARG A 373 -4.23 -16.10 -28.76
CA ARG A 373 -3.65 -17.38 -29.15
C ARG A 373 -2.50 -17.75 -28.20
N ASP A 374 -2.49 -18.98 -27.70
CA ASP A 374 -1.52 -19.46 -26.70
C ASP A 374 -0.06 -19.34 -27.18
N THR A 375 0.15 -19.52 -28.49
CA THR A 375 1.48 -19.47 -29.10
C THR A 375 1.94 -18.06 -29.47
N TYR A 376 1.14 -17.02 -29.24
CA TYR A 376 1.44 -15.64 -29.68
C TYR A 376 2.79 -15.12 -29.15
N PHE A 377 3.12 -15.42 -27.89
CA PHE A 377 4.43 -15.05 -27.33
C PHE A 377 5.57 -15.71 -28.12
N LYS A 378 5.53 -17.04 -28.27
CA LYS A 378 6.59 -17.83 -28.88
C LYS A 378 6.75 -17.57 -30.38
N GLU A 379 5.65 -17.37 -31.09
CA GLU A 379 5.66 -17.24 -32.55
C GLU A 379 5.77 -15.79 -33.05
N VAL A 380 5.34 -14.80 -32.26
CA VAL A 380 5.28 -13.40 -32.68
C VAL A 380 6.15 -12.52 -31.81
N VAL A 381 5.88 -12.46 -30.50
CA VAL A 381 6.50 -11.47 -29.61
C VAL A 381 8.00 -11.75 -29.45
N TRP A 382 8.35 -12.98 -29.10
CA TRP A 382 9.72 -13.36 -28.78
C TRP A 382 10.68 -13.25 -29.97
N PRO A 383 10.37 -13.83 -31.16
CA PRO A 383 11.25 -13.69 -32.32
C PRO A 383 11.41 -12.22 -32.73
N ARG A 384 10.33 -11.42 -32.65
CA ARG A 384 10.35 -10.00 -33.01
C ARG A 384 11.24 -9.17 -32.09
N MET A 385 11.25 -9.47 -30.79
CA MET A 385 12.11 -8.80 -29.82
C MET A 385 13.59 -9.16 -30.02
N LEU A 386 13.89 -10.45 -30.23
CA LEU A 386 15.26 -10.91 -30.46
C LEU A 386 15.84 -10.33 -31.77
N SER A 387 15.04 -10.31 -32.84
CA SER A 387 15.42 -9.78 -34.15
C SER A 387 15.37 -8.25 -34.25
N ALA A 388 14.95 -7.54 -33.19
CA ALA A 388 14.78 -6.10 -33.23
C ALA A 388 16.12 -5.39 -33.53
N LYS A 389 16.11 -4.37 -34.40
CA LYS A 389 17.32 -3.60 -34.69
C LYS A 389 17.81 -2.88 -33.43
N MET A 390 19.10 -3.03 -33.12
CA MET A 390 19.75 -2.29 -32.04
C MET A 390 19.98 -0.84 -32.46
N GLY A 391 19.80 0.08 -31.52
CA GLY A 391 20.33 1.43 -31.58
C GLY A 391 21.77 1.49 -31.07
N THR A 392 22.21 2.68 -30.70
CA THR A 392 23.57 2.93 -30.20
C THR A 392 23.70 2.46 -28.74
N ALA A 393 24.62 1.54 -28.48
CA ALA A 393 24.97 1.14 -27.12
C ALA A 393 25.56 2.34 -26.34
N GLY A 394 25.33 2.39 -25.03
CA GLY A 394 25.77 3.50 -24.18
C GLY A 394 24.95 4.78 -24.34
N GLN A 395 23.80 4.72 -25.02
CA GLN A 395 22.80 5.81 -25.00
C GLN A 395 21.58 5.40 -24.18
N TYR A 396 21.08 6.33 -23.37
CA TYR A 396 19.87 6.12 -22.59
C TYR A 396 18.63 6.10 -23.49
N ILE A 397 17.97 4.95 -23.59
CA ILE A 397 16.69 4.76 -24.29
C ILE A 397 15.75 3.98 -23.39
N TYR A 398 14.72 4.63 -22.87
CA TYR A 398 13.67 3.95 -22.11
C TYR A 398 12.98 2.91 -23.01
N SER A 399 13.11 1.63 -22.64
CA SER A 399 12.76 0.49 -23.47
C SER A 399 11.96 -0.56 -22.70
N ASP A 400 10.77 -0.90 -23.16
CA ASP A 400 9.99 -1.96 -22.51
C ASP A 400 10.59 -3.36 -22.73
N LEU A 401 11.37 -3.56 -23.80
CA LEU A 401 12.03 -4.85 -24.11
C LEU A 401 12.92 -5.31 -22.96
N THR A 402 13.59 -4.38 -22.29
CA THR A 402 14.38 -4.63 -21.07
C THR A 402 13.62 -5.54 -20.11
N MET A 403 12.34 -5.26 -19.89
CA MET A 403 11.57 -5.88 -18.83
C MET A 403 10.86 -7.17 -19.28
N TYR A 404 10.60 -7.33 -20.58
CA TYR A 404 10.26 -8.66 -21.13
C TYR A 404 11.44 -9.62 -20.98
N PHE A 405 12.65 -9.17 -21.35
CA PHE A 405 13.87 -9.96 -21.23
C PHE A 405 14.16 -10.34 -19.78
N LEU A 406 14.07 -9.40 -18.84
CA LEU A 406 14.31 -9.70 -17.43
C LEU A 406 13.26 -10.65 -16.83
N LYS A 407 11.98 -10.57 -17.25
CA LYS A 407 10.98 -11.58 -16.87
C LYS A 407 11.41 -12.98 -17.31
N GLU A 408 11.82 -13.14 -18.57
CA GLU A 408 12.25 -14.45 -19.09
C GLU A 408 13.52 -14.94 -18.39
N VAL A 409 14.45 -14.06 -18.06
CA VAL A 409 15.61 -14.41 -17.22
C VAL A 409 15.13 -14.92 -15.87
N VAL A 410 14.26 -14.17 -15.18
CA VAL A 410 13.73 -14.55 -13.87
C VAL A 410 13.08 -15.92 -13.92
N GLU A 411 12.11 -16.13 -14.79
CA GLU A 411 11.33 -17.38 -14.85
C GLU A 411 12.18 -18.59 -15.25
N ARG A 412 13.23 -18.41 -16.06
CA ARG A 412 14.16 -19.48 -16.38
C ARG A 412 15.09 -19.84 -15.22
N GLN A 413 15.51 -18.86 -14.43
CA GLN A 413 16.39 -19.10 -13.28
C GLN A 413 15.63 -19.61 -12.05
N THR A 414 14.33 -19.34 -11.93
CA THR A 414 13.49 -19.81 -10.83
C THR A 414 12.65 -21.02 -11.15
N LEU A 415 12.36 -21.28 -12.43
CA LEU A 415 11.33 -22.23 -12.87
C LEU A 415 9.94 -21.90 -12.30
N THR A 416 9.69 -20.64 -11.95
CA THR A 416 8.45 -20.15 -11.35
C THR A 416 7.99 -18.90 -12.09
N PRO A 417 6.71 -18.81 -12.50
CA PRO A 417 6.15 -17.61 -13.11
C PRO A 417 6.38 -16.36 -12.25
N LEU A 418 6.67 -15.21 -12.88
CA LEU A 418 7.00 -13.98 -12.16
C LEU A 418 5.90 -13.58 -11.17
N ASN A 419 4.63 -13.73 -11.55
CA ASN A 419 3.50 -13.39 -10.70
C ASN A 419 3.40 -14.27 -9.45
N GLU A 420 3.76 -15.54 -9.54
CA GLU A 420 3.74 -16.46 -8.39
C GLU A 420 4.93 -16.17 -7.48
N LEU A 421 6.12 -16.04 -8.08
CA LEU A 421 7.37 -15.77 -7.37
C LEU A 421 7.27 -14.55 -6.45
N VAL A 422 6.85 -13.39 -7.00
CA VAL A 422 6.76 -12.17 -6.19
C VAL A 422 5.59 -12.21 -5.21
N GLN A 423 4.54 -13.00 -5.50
CA GLN A 423 3.42 -13.15 -4.59
C GLN A 423 3.85 -13.92 -3.33
N SER A 424 4.55 -15.04 -3.49
CA SER A 424 5.01 -15.90 -2.38
C SER A 424 6.22 -15.33 -1.65
N ASN A 425 7.23 -14.84 -2.36
CA ASN A 425 8.52 -14.52 -1.73
C ASN A 425 8.54 -13.08 -1.18
N LEU A 426 7.65 -12.22 -1.66
CA LEU A 426 7.71 -10.79 -1.36
C LEU A 426 6.39 -10.26 -0.82
N TYR A 427 5.28 -10.37 -1.56
CA TYR A 427 4.04 -9.67 -1.20
C TYR A 427 3.35 -10.28 0.02
N HIS A 428 3.16 -11.60 0.07
CA HIS A 428 2.51 -12.24 1.22
C HIS A 428 3.31 -12.05 2.53
N PRO A 429 4.63 -12.33 2.58
CA PRO A 429 5.38 -12.19 3.83
C PRO A 429 5.46 -10.73 4.32
N LEU A 430 5.42 -9.76 3.41
CA LEU A 430 5.37 -8.33 3.75
C LEU A 430 4.00 -7.88 4.31
N GLY A 431 2.94 -8.67 4.12
CA GLY A 431 1.56 -8.30 4.47
C GLY A 431 0.85 -7.46 3.40
N MET A 432 1.34 -7.48 2.15
CA MET A 432 0.73 -6.78 1.03
C MET A 432 -0.50 -7.56 0.52
N GLN A 433 -1.69 -7.08 0.84
CA GLN A 433 -2.94 -7.84 0.65
C GLN A 433 -3.46 -7.81 -0.79
N THR A 434 -3.31 -6.66 -1.45
CA THR A 434 -3.91 -6.33 -2.75
C THR A 434 -2.91 -6.38 -3.89
N ALA A 435 -1.62 -6.23 -3.60
CA ALA A 435 -0.57 -6.28 -4.60
C ALA A 435 -0.55 -7.61 -5.34
N GLY A 436 -0.45 -7.55 -6.65
CA GLY A 436 -0.23 -8.70 -7.52
C GLY A 436 -0.83 -8.55 -8.90
N PHE A 437 -0.65 -9.59 -9.70
CA PHE A 437 -1.19 -9.66 -11.06
C PHE A 437 -2.60 -10.26 -11.06
N LEU A 438 -3.31 -10.14 -12.19
CA LEU A 438 -4.61 -10.78 -12.43
C LEU A 438 -5.65 -10.51 -11.33
N PRO A 439 -5.95 -9.25 -10.99
CA PRO A 439 -6.74 -8.90 -9.81
C PRO A 439 -8.17 -9.48 -9.83
N LEU A 440 -8.75 -9.74 -11.01
CA LEU A 440 -10.08 -10.36 -11.14
C LEU A 440 -10.14 -11.82 -10.69
N SER A 441 -9.00 -12.49 -10.54
CA SER A 441 -8.93 -13.84 -9.95
C SER A 441 -8.96 -13.80 -8.41
N ARG A 442 -8.78 -12.62 -7.81
CA ARG A 442 -8.58 -12.43 -6.37
C ARG A 442 -9.60 -11.50 -5.72
N PHE A 443 -10.17 -10.58 -6.49
CA PHE A 443 -11.00 -9.50 -5.99
C PHE A 443 -12.22 -9.29 -6.86
N GLU A 444 -13.32 -8.95 -6.20
CA GLU A 444 -14.51 -8.42 -6.85
C GLU A 444 -14.15 -7.24 -7.75
N LYS A 445 -14.65 -7.25 -8.99
CA LYS A 445 -14.42 -6.19 -10.01
C LYS A 445 -14.70 -4.79 -9.46
N SER A 446 -15.68 -4.70 -8.55
CA SER A 446 -16.06 -3.49 -7.83
C SER A 446 -14.89 -2.84 -7.07
N ARG A 447 -13.93 -3.61 -6.53
CA ARG A 447 -12.76 -3.07 -5.82
C ARG A 447 -11.69 -2.49 -6.74
N ILE A 448 -11.80 -2.72 -8.05
CA ILE A 448 -10.77 -2.38 -9.03
C ILE A 448 -11.21 -1.15 -9.80
N VAL A 449 -10.33 -0.16 -9.91
CA VAL A 449 -10.61 1.10 -10.59
C VAL A 449 -10.53 0.89 -12.10
N PRO A 450 -11.53 1.35 -12.89
CA PRO A 450 -11.50 1.26 -14.34
C PRO A 450 -10.39 2.15 -14.92
N THR A 451 -9.74 1.68 -15.99
CA THR A 451 -8.68 2.40 -16.72
C THR A 451 -9.24 3.02 -17.99
N GLU A 452 -9.00 2.45 -19.17
CA GLU A 452 -9.36 3.07 -20.46
C GLU A 452 -10.51 2.33 -21.15
N VAL A 453 -11.32 3.04 -21.95
CA VAL A 453 -12.13 2.41 -23.00
C VAL A 453 -11.18 2.08 -24.16
N ASP A 454 -10.71 0.83 -24.22
CA ASP A 454 -9.77 0.42 -25.25
C ASP A 454 -10.49 0.30 -26.60
N HIS A 455 -10.28 1.27 -27.48
CA HIS A 455 -10.79 1.25 -28.86
C HIS A 455 -9.92 0.42 -29.81
N GLY A 456 -8.79 -0.12 -29.34
CA GLY A 456 -7.90 -0.98 -30.10
C GLY A 456 -8.45 -2.39 -30.27
N PHE A 457 -7.68 -3.39 -29.83
CA PHE A 457 -8.05 -4.79 -30.09
C PHE A 457 -9.10 -5.33 -29.12
N ARG A 458 -9.20 -4.79 -27.90
CA ARG A 458 -10.17 -5.28 -26.89
C ARG A 458 -11.56 -4.71 -27.06
N LYS A 459 -11.71 -3.47 -27.55
CA LYS A 459 -13.00 -2.82 -27.86
C LYS A 459 -13.97 -2.77 -26.68
N GLU A 460 -13.46 -2.50 -25.48
CA GLU A 460 -14.21 -2.55 -24.22
C GLU A 460 -13.62 -1.62 -23.15
N LEU A 461 -14.38 -1.33 -22.10
CA LEU A 461 -13.86 -0.65 -20.90
C LEU A 461 -13.00 -1.62 -20.09
N LEU A 462 -11.73 -1.28 -19.91
CA LEU A 462 -10.80 -2.06 -19.11
C LEU A 462 -11.03 -1.80 -17.62
N GLN A 463 -11.32 -2.87 -16.89
CA GLN A 463 -11.40 -2.86 -15.43
C GLN A 463 -10.94 -4.22 -14.90
N GLY A 464 -9.78 -4.25 -14.25
CA GLY A 464 -9.15 -5.50 -13.78
C GLY A 464 -8.33 -6.25 -14.82
N TYR A 465 -8.19 -5.71 -16.03
CA TYR A 465 -7.19 -6.13 -17.02
C TYR A 465 -6.13 -5.05 -17.16
N VAL A 466 -4.89 -5.47 -17.38
CA VAL A 466 -3.77 -4.54 -17.58
C VAL A 466 -4.05 -3.60 -18.76
N HIS A 467 -3.81 -2.31 -18.56
CA HIS A 467 -3.96 -1.26 -19.56
C HIS A 467 -3.03 -1.50 -20.76
N ASP A 468 -1.78 -1.83 -20.49
CA ASP A 468 -0.76 -2.05 -21.50
C ASP A 468 -1.14 -3.18 -22.48
N GLY A 469 -1.22 -2.84 -23.76
CA GLY A 469 -1.65 -3.79 -24.78
C GLY A 469 -0.65 -4.92 -25.03
N GLY A 470 0.64 -4.72 -24.79
CA GLY A 470 1.64 -5.78 -24.92
C GLY A 470 1.50 -6.82 -23.81
N ALA A 471 1.43 -6.37 -22.57
CA ALA A 471 1.19 -7.23 -21.40
C ALA A 471 -0.17 -7.94 -21.49
N ALA A 472 -1.22 -7.25 -21.94
CA ALA A 472 -2.54 -7.85 -22.12
C ALA A 472 -2.51 -9.03 -23.11
N ARG A 473 -1.71 -8.91 -24.18
CA ARG A 473 -1.52 -9.99 -25.16
C ARG A 473 -0.80 -11.21 -24.58
N LEU A 474 -0.13 -11.07 -23.44
CA LEU A 474 0.54 -12.12 -22.69
C LEU A 474 -0.25 -12.56 -21.45
N GLY A 475 -1.54 -12.24 -21.38
CA GLY A 475 -2.41 -12.66 -20.28
C GLY A 475 -2.31 -11.79 -19.04
N GLY A 476 -1.63 -10.65 -19.11
CA GLY A 476 -1.56 -9.68 -18.03
C GLY A 476 -0.39 -9.87 -17.07
N VAL A 477 0.43 -10.91 -17.23
CA VAL A 477 1.68 -11.10 -16.47
C VAL A 477 2.87 -10.76 -17.36
N SER A 478 3.40 -9.55 -17.20
CA SER A 478 4.61 -9.12 -17.93
C SER A 478 5.56 -8.36 -17.01
N GLY A 479 6.85 -8.36 -17.37
CA GLY A 479 7.85 -7.70 -16.54
C GLY A 479 7.75 -6.17 -16.54
N HIS A 480 7.08 -5.58 -17.54
CA HIS A 480 7.02 -4.13 -17.73
C HIS A 480 5.71 -3.48 -17.24
N ALA A 481 4.64 -4.28 -17.09
CA ALA A 481 3.29 -3.87 -16.71
C ALA A 481 2.45 -5.09 -16.27
N GLY A 482 1.35 -4.86 -15.54
CA GLY A 482 0.40 -5.92 -15.14
C GLY A 482 0.16 -6.02 -13.64
N LEU A 483 0.96 -5.32 -12.83
CA LEU A 483 0.77 -5.28 -11.39
C LEU A 483 -0.37 -4.33 -11.01
N PHE A 484 -1.21 -4.78 -10.08
CA PHE A 484 -2.27 -4.00 -9.45
C PHE A 484 -1.99 -3.86 -7.97
N SER A 485 -2.36 -2.74 -7.34
CA SER A 485 -2.15 -2.53 -5.91
C SER A 485 -2.98 -1.37 -5.34
N THR A 486 -3.11 -1.35 -4.02
CA THR A 486 -3.45 -0.14 -3.25
C THR A 486 -2.20 0.68 -2.92
N ALA A 487 -2.40 1.90 -2.42
CA ALA A 487 -1.30 2.76 -1.98
C ALA A 487 -0.60 2.24 -0.72
N ASN A 488 -1.34 1.54 0.17
CA ASN A 488 -0.79 0.98 1.41
C ASN A 488 0.25 -0.10 1.14
N ASP A 489 -0.05 -1.04 0.24
CA ASP A 489 0.86 -2.12 -0.11
C ASP A 489 2.15 -1.60 -0.76
N LEU A 490 2.05 -0.57 -1.63
CA LEU A 490 3.25 0.09 -2.14
C LEU A 490 4.02 0.79 -1.02
N ALA A 491 3.36 1.44 -0.07
CA ALA A 491 4.05 2.04 1.07
C ALA A 491 4.85 1.00 1.86
N ILE A 492 4.30 -0.21 2.06
CA ILE A 492 4.99 -1.33 2.72
C ILE A 492 6.25 -1.72 1.95
N LEU A 493 6.12 -2.04 0.65
CA LEU A 493 7.25 -2.48 -0.17
C LEU A 493 8.38 -1.43 -0.19
N TYR A 494 8.01 -0.17 -0.36
CA TYR A 494 9.00 0.90 -0.48
C TYR A 494 9.51 1.38 0.89
N GLN A 495 8.80 1.14 1.98
CA GLN A 495 9.36 1.27 3.33
C GLN A 495 10.40 0.19 3.60
N MET A 496 10.18 -1.06 3.17
CA MET A 496 11.20 -2.12 3.23
C MET A 496 12.47 -1.71 2.49
N MET A 497 12.33 -1.16 1.27
CA MET A 497 13.47 -0.64 0.51
C MET A 497 14.15 0.55 1.20
N LEU A 498 13.38 1.51 1.74
CA LEU A 498 13.92 2.64 2.48
C LEU A 498 14.67 2.20 3.75
N ASN A 499 14.20 1.13 4.39
CA ASN A 499 14.84 0.46 5.52
C ASN A 499 16.00 -0.46 5.11
N ARG A 500 16.53 -0.28 3.89
CA ARG A 500 17.68 -1.03 3.36
C ARG A 500 17.46 -2.54 3.39
N GLY A 501 16.24 -2.97 3.07
CA GLY A 501 15.90 -4.38 2.93
C GLY A 501 15.22 -5.00 4.14
N THR A 502 14.95 -4.25 5.21
CA THR A 502 14.31 -4.78 6.43
C THR A 502 12.87 -4.31 6.61
N TYR A 503 11.97 -5.22 6.96
CA TYR A 503 10.59 -4.88 7.34
C TYR A 503 9.96 -6.01 8.15
N GLY A 504 9.11 -5.70 9.13
CA GLY A 504 8.44 -6.72 9.96
C GLY A 504 9.40 -7.60 10.75
N GLY A 505 10.62 -7.13 11.03
CA GLY A 505 11.66 -7.91 11.72
C GLY A 505 12.32 -8.97 10.85
N VAL A 506 12.18 -8.89 9.52
CA VAL A 506 12.77 -9.79 8.53
C VAL A 506 13.68 -8.98 7.59
N GLN A 507 14.80 -9.58 7.18
CA GLN A 507 15.70 -9.06 6.14
C GLN A 507 15.33 -9.73 4.80
N TYR A 508 14.76 -8.94 3.87
CA TYR A 508 14.37 -9.38 2.53
C TYR A 508 15.50 -9.25 1.51
N PHE A 509 16.31 -8.20 1.65
CA PHE A 509 17.49 -7.94 0.81
C PHE A 509 18.61 -7.42 1.69
N GLN A 510 19.86 -7.76 1.42
CA GLN A 510 21.00 -7.17 2.11
C GLN A 510 21.08 -5.65 1.87
N PRO A 511 21.50 -4.86 2.86
CA PRO A 511 21.64 -3.41 2.72
C PRO A 511 22.52 -2.97 1.54
N GLU A 512 23.54 -3.76 1.20
CA GLU A 512 24.47 -3.53 0.10
C GLU A 512 23.78 -3.74 -1.26
N THR A 513 22.90 -4.73 -1.38
CA THR A 513 22.12 -4.98 -2.60
C THR A 513 21.15 -3.84 -2.86
N VAL A 514 20.42 -3.40 -1.82
CA VAL A 514 19.53 -2.23 -1.94
C VAL A 514 20.32 -1.00 -2.35
N GLN A 515 21.48 -0.76 -1.74
CA GLN A 515 22.34 0.35 -2.12
C GLN A 515 22.82 0.24 -3.56
N LEU A 516 23.29 -0.93 -4.01
CA LEU A 516 23.74 -1.17 -5.38
C LEU A 516 22.63 -0.86 -6.39
N PHE A 517 21.44 -1.42 -6.20
CA PHE A 517 20.35 -1.28 -7.16
C PHE A 517 19.74 0.12 -7.18
N THR A 518 19.75 0.83 -6.06
CA THR A 518 19.19 2.18 -5.98
C THR A 518 20.20 3.26 -6.32
N SER A 519 21.51 3.01 -6.25
CA SER A 519 22.61 3.96 -6.53
C SER A 519 22.68 4.42 -7.99
N LYS A 520 23.32 5.56 -8.29
CA LYS A 520 23.58 5.98 -9.68
C LYS A 520 24.65 5.07 -10.25
N GLN A 521 24.37 4.43 -11.37
CA GLN A 521 25.24 3.40 -11.95
C GLN A 521 25.86 3.80 -13.30
N SER A 522 25.50 4.96 -13.84
CA SER A 522 25.88 5.35 -15.20
C SER A 522 26.08 6.85 -15.33
N ALA A 523 27.01 7.25 -16.20
CA ALA A 523 27.20 8.65 -16.59
C ALA A 523 26.16 9.13 -17.59
N VAL A 524 25.58 8.22 -18.38
CA VAL A 524 24.64 8.51 -19.48
C VAL A 524 23.18 8.21 -19.11
N SER A 525 22.95 7.30 -18.19
CA SER A 525 21.63 6.95 -17.66
C SER A 525 21.46 7.50 -16.26
N ARG A 526 20.33 8.17 -16.01
CA ARG A 526 19.99 8.65 -14.66
C ARG A 526 19.59 7.53 -13.70
N ARG A 527 19.45 6.30 -14.17
CA ARG A 527 18.85 5.20 -13.40
C ARG A 527 19.80 4.60 -12.37
N GLY A 528 19.20 3.95 -11.37
CA GLY A 528 19.82 2.81 -10.72
C GLY A 528 19.57 1.54 -11.52
N LEU A 529 19.94 0.37 -10.99
CA LEU A 529 19.60 -0.89 -11.64
C LEU A 529 18.10 -1.11 -11.55
N GLY A 530 17.38 -0.89 -12.65
CA GLY A 530 15.93 -1.03 -12.72
C GLY A 530 15.14 0.13 -12.13
N PHE A 531 15.67 0.92 -11.20
CA PHE A 531 14.98 2.09 -10.62
C PHE A 531 15.24 3.38 -11.40
N ASP A 532 14.18 4.17 -11.62
CA ASP A 532 14.35 5.58 -12.00
C ASP A 532 14.94 6.36 -10.82
N ARG A 533 15.76 7.37 -11.10
CA ARG A 533 16.23 8.34 -10.08
C ARG A 533 15.99 9.78 -10.50
N TRP A 534 16.22 10.69 -9.56
CA TRP A 534 16.40 12.12 -9.80
C TRP A 534 17.29 12.39 -11.03
N ASP A 535 16.84 13.31 -11.88
CA ASP A 535 17.57 13.70 -13.09
C ASP A 535 18.59 14.80 -12.76
N PRO A 536 19.89 14.62 -13.08
CA PRO A 536 20.90 15.64 -12.84
C PRO A 536 20.70 16.92 -13.65
N ASP A 537 19.99 16.85 -14.76
CA ASP A 537 19.53 18.03 -15.48
C ASP A 537 18.31 18.63 -14.77
N THR A 538 18.59 19.61 -13.90
CA THR A 538 17.59 20.28 -13.06
C THR A 538 16.52 21.01 -13.86
N THR A 539 16.76 21.31 -15.14
CA THR A 539 15.76 21.95 -16.03
C THR A 539 14.56 21.03 -16.28
N LYS A 540 14.75 19.71 -16.20
CA LYS A 540 13.67 18.72 -16.35
C LYS A 540 12.80 18.59 -15.11
N GLY A 541 13.30 18.97 -13.94
CA GLY A 541 12.56 18.93 -12.67
C GLY A 541 12.00 17.54 -12.30
N TYR A 542 12.75 16.46 -12.59
CA TYR A 542 12.31 15.09 -12.40
C TYR A 542 13.01 14.41 -11.21
N PRO A 543 12.28 13.71 -10.32
CA PRO A 543 10.83 13.50 -10.33
C PRO A 543 10.03 14.71 -9.82
N SER A 544 10.69 15.63 -9.12
CA SER A 544 10.15 16.93 -8.74
C SER A 544 11.29 17.94 -8.61
N LYS A 545 10.98 19.23 -8.46
CA LYS A 545 12.01 20.29 -8.37
C LYS A 545 12.81 20.22 -7.07
N LEU A 546 12.19 19.71 -6.00
CA LEU A 546 12.77 19.64 -4.67
C LEU A 546 13.26 18.24 -4.27
N ALA A 547 13.14 17.26 -5.16
CA ALA A 547 13.62 15.91 -4.92
C ALA A 547 15.14 15.89 -4.71
N SER A 548 15.60 15.10 -3.73
CA SER A 548 17.03 14.96 -3.51
C SER A 548 17.69 14.09 -4.60
N PRO A 549 19.01 14.22 -4.82
CA PRO A 549 19.74 13.33 -5.72
C PRO A 549 19.71 11.85 -5.32
N GLN A 550 19.30 11.53 -4.08
CA GLN A 550 19.17 10.14 -3.60
C GLN A 550 17.80 9.54 -3.94
N THR A 551 16.85 10.33 -4.46
CA THR A 551 15.50 9.85 -4.76
C THR A 551 15.50 8.79 -5.86
N TYR A 552 14.81 7.68 -5.60
CA TYR A 552 14.60 6.59 -6.55
C TYR A 552 13.13 6.12 -6.55
N GLY A 553 12.69 5.48 -7.62
CA GLY A 553 11.30 5.06 -7.77
C GLY A 553 10.92 4.78 -9.22
N HIS A 554 9.65 5.03 -9.57
CA HIS A 554 9.18 4.97 -10.96
C HIS A 554 7.81 5.64 -11.14
N THR A 555 7.50 5.99 -12.38
CA THR A 555 6.16 6.43 -12.81
C THR A 555 5.42 5.33 -13.58
N GLY A 556 4.09 5.34 -13.55
CA GLY A 556 3.24 4.47 -14.37
C GLY A 556 2.39 5.26 -15.37
N TYR A 557 2.19 4.67 -16.54
CA TYR A 557 1.45 5.29 -17.65
C TYR A 557 -0.01 5.59 -17.30
N THR A 558 -0.64 4.77 -16.45
CA THR A 558 -2.00 4.95 -15.91
C THR A 558 -2.14 6.16 -14.97
N GLY A 559 -1.02 6.87 -14.71
CA GLY A 559 -0.98 8.08 -13.89
C GLY A 559 -0.42 7.85 -12.49
N THR A 560 0.11 6.67 -12.22
CA THR A 560 0.69 6.31 -10.92
C THR A 560 2.13 6.79 -10.78
N CYS A 561 2.62 6.91 -9.55
CA CYS A 561 4.06 6.92 -9.24
C CYS A 561 4.33 6.48 -7.82
N VAL A 562 5.58 6.07 -7.59
CA VAL A 562 6.13 5.85 -6.26
C VAL A 562 7.55 6.40 -6.21
N TRP A 563 7.88 7.10 -5.13
CA TRP A 563 9.17 7.73 -4.91
C TRP A 563 9.63 7.50 -3.48
N VAL A 564 10.90 7.11 -3.33
CA VAL A 564 11.61 6.98 -2.06
C VAL A 564 12.75 7.97 -2.06
N ASP A 565 12.86 8.76 -0.98
CA ASP A 565 13.95 9.70 -0.78
C ASP A 565 14.63 9.44 0.56
N PRO A 566 15.75 8.68 0.57
CA PRO A 566 16.47 8.34 1.80
C PRO A 566 16.98 9.56 2.56
N ARG A 567 17.32 10.66 1.88
CA ARG A 567 17.76 11.89 2.54
C ARG A 567 16.70 12.44 3.49
N HIS A 568 15.43 12.25 3.14
CA HIS A 568 14.29 12.75 3.89
C HIS A 568 13.51 11.65 4.62
N ASN A 569 13.98 10.40 4.61
CA ASN A 569 13.23 9.23 5.11
C ASN A 569 11.77 9.21 4.62
N LEU A 570 11.59 9.44 3.32
CA LEU A 570 10.28 9.69 2.72
C LEU A 570 9.89 8.59 1.73
N VAL A 571 8.65 8.13 1.81
CA VAL A 571 7.96 7.37 0.77
C VAL A 571 6.73 8.16 0.32
N TYR A 572 6.62 8.40 -0.98
CA TYR A 572 5.50 9.08 -1.62
C TYR A 572 4.86 8.16 -2.67
N VAL A 573 3.57 7.89 -2.52
CA VAL A 573 2.77 7.11 -3.47
C VAL A 573 1.62 7.97 -3.99
N PHE A 574 1.44 7.96 -5.31
CA PHE A 574 0.30 8.57 -5.99
C PHE A 574 -0.29 7.55 -6.96
N LEU A 575 -1.55 7.19 -6.78
CA LEU A 575 -2.28 6.30 -7.67
C LEU A 575 -3.41 7.08 -8.33
N SER A 576 -3.61 6.93 -9.64
CA SER A 576 -4.75 7.50 -10.36
C SER A 576 -5.09 6.63 -11.55
N ASN A 577 -6.24 6.90 -12.17
CA ASN A 577 -6.65 6.32 -13.44
C ASN A 577 -6.74 7.40 -14.54
N ARG A 578 -5.65 8.16 -14.76
CA ARG A 578 -5.63 9.31 -15.70
C ARG A 578 -6.02 8.96 -17.14
N VAL A 579 -5.95 7.68 -17.51
CA VAL A 579 -6.25 7.17 -18.84
C VAL A 579 -7.75 6.91 -19.05
N HIS A 580 -8.56 7.14 -18.02
CA HIS A 580 -10.01 7.00 -18.09
C HIS A 580 -10.70 8.28 -18.58
N PRO A 581 -11.70 8.18 -19.48
CA PRO A 581 -12.02 7.02 -20.32
C PRO A 581 -11.08 6.88 -21.52
N LYS A 582 -10.25 7.88 -21.79
CA LYS A 582 -9.26 7.93 -22.87
C LYS A 582 -7.98 8.59 -22.36
N VAL A 583 -6.85 8.26 -22.98
CA VAL A 583 -5.55 8.89 -22.64
C VAL A 583 -5.61 10.42 -22.74
N SER A 584 -5.17 11.09 -21.68
CA SER A 584 -5.04 12.54 -21.60
C SER A 584 -3.68 12.95 -21.05
N ASN A 585 -3.06 13.99 -21.62
CA ASN A 585 -1.78 14.54 -21.16
C ASN A 585 -1.92 15.55 -20.01
N LYS A 586 -3.15 15.85 -19.56
CA LYS A 586 -3.40 16.88 -18.55
C LYS A 586 -2.69 16.65 -17.22
N LEU A 587 -2.61 15.40 -16.75
CA LEU A 587 -1.86 15.07 -15.51
C LEU A 587 -0.39 15.49 -15.59
N LEU A 588 0.22 15.33 -16.78
CA LEU A 588 1.60 15.69 -17.05
C LEU A 588 1.74 17.20 -17.22
N SER A 589 0.92 17.83 -18.06
CA SER A 589 1.01 19.27 -18.34
C SER A 589 0.74 20.13 -17.10
N LEU A 590 -0.15 19.69 -16.21
CA LEU A 590 -0.43 20.35 -14.94
C LEU A 590 0.61 20.03 -13.85
N ASN A 591 1.57 19.15 -14.14
CA ASN A 591 2.61 18.70 -13.22
C ASN A 591 2.05 18.19 -11.88
N ILE A 592 0.95 17.44 -11.89
CA ILE A 592 0.22 17.05 -10.67
C ILE A 592 1.12 16.27 -9.70
N ARG A 593 1.78 15.21 -10.17
CA ARG A 593 2.65 14.37 -9.32
C ARG A 593 3.87 15.15 -8.78
N PRO A 594 4.66 15.85 -9.63
CA PRO A 594 5.77 16.67 -9.13
C PRO A 594 5.34 17.77 -8.15
N ARG A 595 4.21 18.45 -8.39
CA ARG A 595 3.73 19.52 -7.51
C ARG A 595 3.27 19.00 -6.15
N ILE A 596 2.64 17.83 -6.10
CA ILE A 596 2.31 17.16 -4.83
C ILE A 596 3.61 16.79 -4.10
N GLN A 597 4.59 16.23 -4.80
CA GLN A 597 5.89 15.90 -4.21
C GLN A 597 6.62 17.14 -3.67
N ASP A 598 6.65 18.24 -4.41
CA ASP A 598 7.23 19.51 -3.96
C ASP A 598 6.47 20.09 -2.75
N ALA A 599 5.14 19.93 -2.69
CA ALA A 599 4.35 20.34 -1.52
C ALA A 599 4.73 19.55 -0.27
N ILE A 600 4.97 18.23 -0.41
CA ILE A 600 5.46 17.38 0.68
C ILE A 600 6.83 17.88 1.17
N TYR A 601 7.78 18.15 0.27
CA TYR A 601 9.09 18.67 0.65
C TYR A 601 9.01 20.01 1.38
N LYS A 602 8.19 20.94 0.88
CA LYS A 602 7.97 22.25 1.54
C LYS A 602 7.38 22.08 2.94
N ALA A 603 6.47 21.12 3.14
CA ALA A 603 5.90 20.83 4.45
C ALA A 603 6.95 20.26 5.42
N ILE A 604 7.83 19.38 4.93
CA ILE A 604 8.97 18.84 5.71
C ILE A 604 9.94 19.97 6.11
N GLU A 605 10.32 20.83 5.16
CA GLU A 605 11.25 21.94 5.40
C GLU A 605 10.71 22.93 6.44
N LYS A 606 9.45 23.34 6.30
CA LYS A 606 8.77 24.20 7.28
C LYS A 606 8.73 23.58 8.66
N GLY A 607 8.42 22.28 8.75
CA GLY A 607 8.43 21.53 10.01
C GLY A 607 9.81 21.52 10.67
N ALA A 608 10.88 21.32 9.89
CA ALA A 608 12.25 21.34 10.38
C ALA A 608 12.67 22.72 10.92
N ILE A 609 12.29 23.81 10.24
CA ILE A 609 12.57 25.18 10.69
C ILE A 609 11.81 25.50 11.99
N ALA A 610 10.52 25.16 12.05
CA ALA A 610 9.70 25.35 13.25
C ALA A 610 10.27 24.58 14.45
N GLY A 611 10.73 23.35 14.23
CA GLY A 611 11.39 22.53 15.27
C GLY A 611 12.68 23.16 15.80
N LYS A 612 13.53 23.72 14.93
CA LYS A 612 14.76 24.42 15.34
C LYS A 612 14.46 25.68 16.16
N ASN A 613 13.50 26.49 15.73
CA ASN A 613 13.11 27.70 16.45
C ASN A 613 12.48 27.42 17.81
N ALA A 614 11.75 26.30 17.96
CA ALA A 614 11.20 25.87 19.24
C ALA A 614 12.27 25.33 20.22
N GLY A 615 13.39 24.81 19.70
CA GLY A 615 14.52 24.32 20.50
C GLY A 615 15.50 25.40 20.94
N ALA A 616 15.52 26.56 20.26
CA ALA A 616 16.28 27.73 20.66
C ALA A 616 15.54 28.50 21.77
N LYS A 617 15.74 28.12 23.04
CA LYS A 617 15.36 29.01 24.16
C LYS A 617 16.11 30.35 24.00
N PRO A 618 15.45 31.51 24.15
CA PRO A 618 16.18 32.77 24.27
C PRO A 618 17.08 32.67 25.50
N ALA A 619 18.35 33.08 25.35
CA ALA A 619 19.22 33.32 26.49
C ALA A 619 18.46 34.24 27.45
N GLN A 620 18.24 33.78 28.68
CA GLN A 620 17.67 34.64 29.71
C GLN A 620 18.63 35.82 29.91
N PRO A 621 18.10 37.06 29.99
CA PRO A 621 18.92 38.25 30.20
C PRO A 621 19.70 38.20 31.52
#